data_AF-A0A1X0D8L4-F1
#
_entry.id   AF-A0A1X0D8L4-F1
#
_cell.length_a   1.000
_cell.length_b   1.000
_cell.length_c   1.000
_cell.angle_alpha   90.00
_cell.angle_beta   90.00
_cell.angle_gamma   90.00
#
_symmetry.space_group_name_H-M   'P 1'
#
loop_
_entity.id
_entity.type
_entity.pdbx_description
1 polymer ?
#
loop_
_entity_poly.entity_id
_entity_poly.type
_entity_poly.pdbx_seq_one_letter_code
_entity_poly.pdbx_strand_id
1 'polypeptide(L)'
;MQNALPRHRKRIEDAGYGLVVPEVKGQRLDSDELVAVAHDCVGLVAGDDDLGRQTLAALPKLKVLVRWGIGTDTVDFDAARELGVVVRNTPGVFGDEVADSAFGYILNLARGHHLIDAAVRRGEWKKLEGITLAGETLGVVGAGSIGSAVLRRGLGFGMSVFACDPYFQGELPRGATLIELDDLLQRSRFIVLTAPSNTSTRGMINALTLAKMRPDAFLVNVARGDLVIENDLIAALESGALAGAGLDVYEVEPLPTGSALRRLNVVLGSHNGSNATAGVMRASQRAVDILLEELGHT
;
A
#
# COMPACT_ATOMS: atom_id res chain seq x y z
N MET A 1 6.25 5.14 12.41
CA MET A 1 7.51 5.66 13.01
C MET A 1 7.35 6.14 14.46
N GLN A 2 6.38 7.02 14.77
CA GLN A 2 6.27 7.66 16.11
C GLN A 2 6.28 6.68 17.30
N ASN A 3 5.58 5.54 17.20
CA ASN A 3 5.58 4.50 18.24
C ASN A 3 6.94 3.84 18.48
N ALA A 4 7.83 3.83 17.47
CA ALA A 4 9.18 3.26 17.58
C ALA A 4 10.22 4.29 18.06
N LEU A 5 9.88 5.58 18.01
CA LEU A 5 10.81 6.68 18.23
C LEU A 5 11.53 6.68 19.59
N PRO A 6 10.89 6.32 20.73
CA PRO A 6 11.58 6.24 22.01
C PRO A 6 12.82 5.34 21.98
N ARG A 7 12.88 4.35 21.08
CA ARG A 7 14.01 3.43 20.93
C ARG A 7 15.16 4.00 20.09
N HIS A 8 14.90 5.03 19.29
CA HIS A 8 15.88 5.65 18.40
C HIS A 8 16.40 7.00 18.92
N ARG A 9 15.67 7.67 19.82
CA ARG A 9 16.01 8.99 20.37
C ARG A 9 17.48 9.10 20.81
N LYS A 10 17.91 8.21 21.71
CA LYS A 10 19.28 8.24 22.24
C LYS A 10 20.33 8.12 21.12
N ARG A 11 20.10 7.28 20.11
CA ARG A 11 21.04 7.09 18.99
C ARG A 11 21.18 8.35 18.13
N ILE A 12 20.07 9.09 17.94
CA ILE A 12 20.05 10.34 17.18
C ILE A 12 20.76 11.45 17.98
N GLU A 13 20.50 11.53 19.29
CA GLU A 13 21.15 12.47 20.21
C GLU A 13 22.66 12.21 20.35
N ASP A 14 23.07 10.93 20.49
CA ASP A 14 24.48 10.51 20.54
C ASP A 14 25.23 10.84 19.23
N ALA A 15 24.51 10.95 18.11
CA ALA A 15 25.04 11.39 16.82
C ALA A 15 25.09 12.93 16.66
N GLY A 16 24.69 13.70 17.68
CA GLY A 16 24.76 15.16 17.71
C GLY A 16 23.53 15.87 17.14
N TYR A 17 22.43 15.17 16.90
CA TYR A 17 21.22 15.76 16.31
C TYR A 17 20.09 15.93 17.34
N GLY A 18 19.42 17.08 17.28
CA GLY A 18 18.13 17.28 17.94
C GLY A 18 16.99 16.60 17.18
N LEU A 19 15.84 16.42 17.85
CA LEU A 19 14.70 15.71 17.28
C LEU A 19 13.41 16.53 17.40
N VAL A 20 12.76 16.78 16.27
CA VAL A 20 11.42 17.37 16.19
C VAL A 20 10.41 16.26 15.89
N VAL A 21 9.34 16.18 16.68
CA VAL A 21 8.31 15.14 16.56
C VAL A 21 6.94 15.80 16.60
N PRO A 22 6.33 16.09 15.45
CA PRO A 22 5.01 16.70 15.41
C PRO A 22 3.92 15.69 15.82
N GLU A 23 2.85 16.19 16.41
CA GLU A 23 1.60 15.44 16.51
C GLU A 23 0.94 15.42 15.12
N VAL A 24 0.58 14.25 14.61
CA VAL A 24 -0.06 14.11 13.30
C VAL A 24 -1.55 13.81 13.52
N LYS A 25 -2.40 14.77 13.13
CA LYS A 25 -3.86 14.64 13.22
C LYS A 25 -4.40 14.01 11.93
N GLY A 26 -4.36 12.68 11.86
CA GLY A 26 -4.81 11.92 10.69
C GLY A 26 -3.69 11.08 10.09
N GLN A 27 -3.64 10.99 8.76
CA GLN A 27 -2.69 10.12 8.05
C GLN A 27 -1.33 10.80 7.77
N ARG A 28 -1.33 12.10 7.48
CA ARG A 28 -0.14 12.89 7.10
C ARG A 28 -0.28 14.35 7.53
N LEU A 29 0.82 15.09 7.53
CA LEU A 29 0.78 16.56 7.56
C LEU A 29 0.57 17.11 6.16
N ASP A 30 -0.13 18.24 6.05
CA ASP A 30 -0.11 19.00 4.79
C ASP A 30 1.24 19.73 4.60
N SER A 31 1.46 20.30 3.41
CA SER A 31 2.71 20.97 3.08
C SER A 31 3.05 22.12 4.03
N ASP A 32 2.06 22.91 4.44
CA ASP A 32 2.28 24.09 5.28
C ASP A 32 2.60 23.67 6.72
N GLU A 33 1.89 22.67 7.25
CA GLU A 33 2.16 22.05 8.54
C GLU A 33 3.55 21.41 8.58
N LEU A 34 3.91 20.65 7.53
CA LEU A 34 5.23 20.01 7.44
C LEU A 34 6.35 21.05 7.40
N VAL A 35 6.20 22.10 6.60
CA VAL A 35 7.18 23.19 6.52
C VAL A 35 7.34 23.88 7.86
N ALA A 36 6.24 24.20 8.55
CA ALA A 36 6.28 24.86 9.85
C ALA A 36 7.08 24.07 10.90
N VAL A 37 7.01 22.74 10.87
CA VAL A 37 7.71 21.89 11.85
C VAL A 37 9.12 21.50 11.42
N ALA A 38 9.39 21.40 10.11
CA ALA A 38 10.65 20.89 9.58
C ALA A 38 11.59 21.97 9.03
N HIS A 39 11.20 23.25 9.04
CA HIS A 39 11.96 24.36 8.44
C HIS A 39 13.45 24.38 8.81
N ASP A 40 13.78 24.11 10.07
CA ASP A 40 15.16 24.11 10.58
C ASP A 40 15.85 22.74 10.59
N CYS A 41 15.18 21.69 10.10
CA CYS A 41 15.71 20.33 10.11
C CYS A 41 16.70 20.11 8.95
N VAL A 42 17.82 19.44 9.26
CA VAL A 42 18.79 18.99 8.23
C VAL A 42 18.46 17.62 7.66
N GLY A 43 17.62 16.86 8.36
CA GLY A 43 17.19 15.51 7.98
C GLY A 43 15.72 15.30 8.30
N LEU A 44 15.01 14.58 7.41
CA LEU A 44 13.59 14.30 7.54
C LEU A 44 13.29 12.82 7.29
N VAL A 45 12.68 12.14 8.28
CA VAL A 45 12.00 10.85 8.07
C VAL A 45 10.53 11.14 7.97
N ALA A 46 9.93 10.84 6.83
CA ALA A 46 8.55 11.22 6.58
C ALA A 46 7.73 10.05 5.99
N GLY A 47 6.43 10.00 6.29
CA GLY A 47 5.50 8.91 5.93
C GLY A 47 4.84 9.10 4.57
N ASP A 48 3.55 9.50 4.55
CA ASP A 48 2.75 9.72 3.34
C ASP A 48 2.63 11.23 2.96
N ASP A 49 3.44 12.07 3.59
CA ASP A 49 3.43 13.53 3.43
C ASP A 49 3.70 13.98 1.99
N ASP A 50 3.19 15.16 1.61
CA ASP A 50 3.42 15.77 0.29
C ASP A 50 4.83 16.38 0.23
N LEU A 51 5.68 15.77 -0.60
CA LEU A 51 7.08 16.14 -0.78
C LEU A 51 7.33 16.65 -2.21
N GLY A 52 6.36 17.39 -2.75
CA GLY A 52 6.51 18.12 -4.00
C GLY A 52 7.50 19.29 -3.91
N ARG A 53 7.80 19.89 -5.07
CA ARG A 53 8.74 21.01 -5.21
C ARG A 53 8.51 22.16 -4.24
N GLN A 54 7.25 22.57 -4.03
CA GLN A 54 6.92 23.67 -3.13
C GLN A 54 7.32 23.37 -1.69
N THR A 55 6.99 22.17 -1.19
CA THR A 55 7.41 21.72 0.15
C THR A 55 8.92 21.68 0.27
N LEU A 56 9.62 21.04 -0.68
CA LEU A 56 11.07 20.88 -0.61
C LEU A 56 11.82 22.22 -0.66
N ALA A 57 11.38 23.15 -1.51
CA ALA A 57 11.99 24.48 -1.61
C ALA A 57 11.80 25.32 -0.33
N ALA A 58 10.77 25.03 0.46
CA ALA A 58 10.49 25.70 1.72
C ALA A 58 11.26 25.11 2.93
N LEU A 59 12.10 24.09 2.70
CA LEU A 59 12.95 23.45 3.71
C LEU A 59 14.45 23.72 3.42
N PRO A 60 14.93 24.96 3.61
CA PRO A 60 16.22 25.40 3.06
C PRO A 60 17.45 24.73 3.69
N LYS A 61 17.31 24.07 4.85
CA LYS A 61 18.39 23.35 5.52
C LYS A 61 18.38 21.85 5.26
N LEU A 62 17.33 21.33 4.61
CA LEU A 62 17.16 19.90 4.42
C LEU A 62 18.26 19.36 3.51
N LYS A 63 19.00 18.37 4.00
CA LYS A 63 20.05 17.67 3.24
C LYS A 63 19.64 16.25 2.89
N VAL A 64 18.92 15.58 3.80
CA VAL A 64 18.55 14.16 3.66
C VAL A 64 17.06 13.96 3.93
N LEU A 65 16.40 13.28 3.00
CA LEU A 65 15.00 12.89 3.08
C LEU A 65 14.88 11.37 2.98
N VAL A 66 14.37 10.74 4.03
CA VAL A 66 14.10 9.31 4.08
C VAL A 66 12.60 9.06 4.11
N ARG A 67 12.06 8.45 3.05
CA ARG A 67 10.69 7.93 3.04
C ARG A 67 10.58 6.71 3.93
N TRP A 68 9.68 6.78 4.91
CA TRP A 68 9.37 5.68 5.82
C TRP A 68 8.42 4.71 5.11
N GLY A 69 9.00 3.73 4.43
CA GLY A 69 8.28 2.76 3.60
C GLY A 69 8.87 2.66 2.21
N ILE A 70 8.10 2.05 1.31
CA ILE A 70 8.54 1.78 -0.08
C ILE A 70 8.01 2.81 -1.06
N GLY A 71 6.89 3.44 -0.74
CA GLY A 71 6.23 4.44 -1.58
C GLY A 71 7.05 5.71 -1.74
N THR A 72 7.15 6.19 -2.97
CA THR A 72 7.86 7.44 -3.30
C THR A 72 7.05 8.33 -4.23
N ASP A 73 5.77 8.02 -4.42
CA ASP A 73 4.86 8.68 -5.35
C ASP A 73 4.60 10.17 -5.01
N THR A 74 4.77 10.56 -3.75
CA THR A 74 4.62 11.95 -3.30
C THR A 74 5.90 12.78 -3.39
N VAL A 75 7.02 12.21 -3.87
CA VAL A 75 8.33 12.88 -3.90
C VAL A 75 8.63 13.42 -5.29
N ASP A 76 8.91 14.72 -5.38
CA ASP A 76 9.50 15.32 -6.59
C ASP A 76 11.03 15.12 -6.59
N PHE A 77 11.48 14.03 -7.24
CA PHE A 77 12.90 13.68 -7.33
C PHE A 77 13.74 14.69 -8.12
N ASP A 78 13.14 15.37 -9.10
CA ASP A 78 13.87 16.37 -9.89
C ASP A 78 14.09 17.63 -9.05
N ALA A 79 13.07 18.08 -8.31
CA ALA A 79 13.21 19.18 -7.35
C ALA A 79 14.21 18.82 -6.25
N ALA A 80 14.15 17.61 -5.68
CA ALA A 80 15.10 17.17 -4.67
C ALA A 80 16.54 17.23 -5.18
N ARG A 81 16.79 16.77 -6.42
CA ARG A 81 18.12 16.82 -7.05
C ARG A 81 18.61 18.26 -7.25
N GLU A 82 17.74 19.16 -7.74
CA GLU A 82 18.08 20.58 -7.93
C GLU A 82 18.40 21.29 -6.62
N LEU A 83 17.69 20.93 -5.54
CA LEU A 83 17.87 21.51 -4.21
C LEU A 83 19.00 20.84 -3.40
N GLY A 84 19.67 19.83 -3.96
CA GLY A 84 20.75 19.11 -3.29
C GLY A 84 20.29 18.19 -2.15
N VAL A 85 19.02 17.78 -2.15
CA VAL A 85 18.43 16.89 -1.15
C VAL A 85 18.63 15.44 -1.55
N VAL A 86 19.34 14.67 -0.73
CA VAL A 86 19.49 13.22 -0.91
C VAL A 86 18.19 12.54 -0.51
N VAL A 87 17.56 11.83 -1.45
CA VAL A 87 16.33 11.06 -1.19
C VAL A 87 16.66 9.57 -1.09
N ARG A 88 16.12 8.92 -0.05
CA ARG A 88 16.17 7.47 0.17
C ARG A 88 14.81 6.95 0.63
N ASN A 89 14.59 5.64 0.53
CA ASN A 89 13.44 4.94 1.08
C ASN A 89 13.87 3.64 1.79
N THR A 90 12.92 2.86 2.29
CA THR A 90 13.19 1.59 3.00
C THR A 90 12.60 0.40 2.23
N PRO A 91 13.22 -0.07 1.13
CA PRO A 91 12.70 -1.16 0.32
C PRO A 91 12.64 -2.47 1.12
N GLY A 92 11.62 -3.29 0.85
CA GLY A 92 11.49 -4.65 1.39
C GLY A 92 11.05 -4.78 2.86
N VAL A 93 10.76 -3.67 3.55
CA VAL A 93 10.47 -3.73 5.01
C VAL A 93 9.04 -4.17 5.35
N PHE A 94 8.10 -4.10 4.40
CA PHE A 94 6.67 -4.38 4.61
C PHE A 94 6.10 -5.49 3.71
N GLY A 95 6.97 -6.30 3.08
CA GLY A 95 6.55 -7.33 2.12
C GLY A 95 5.53 -8.31 2.70
N ASP A 96 5.79 -8.83 3.90
CA ASP A 96 4.93 -9.81 4.55
C ASP A 96 3.70 -9.18 5.19
N GLU A 97 3.84 -8.02 5.84
CA GLU A 97 2.72 -7.32 6.49
C GLU A 97 1.60 -6.96 5.50
N VAL A 98 1.97 -6.40 4.34
CA VAL A 98 0.99 -6.03 3.31
C VAL A 98 0.40 -7.27 2.65
N ALA A 99 1.19 -8.34 2.48
CA ALA A 99 0.68 -9.61 1.96
C ALA A 99 -0.30 -10.31 2.92
N ASP A 100 -0.07 -10.23 4.23
CA ASP A 100 -1.02 -10.70 5.24
C ASP A 100 -2.33 -9.92 5.18
N SER A 101 -2.25 -8.60 5.02
CA SER A 101 -3.42 -7.74 4.87
C SER A 101 -4.21 -8.08 3.60
N ALA A 102 -3.53 -8.28 2.46
CA ALA A 102 -4.17 -8.73 1.22
C ALA A 102 -4.93 -10.05 1.41
N PHE A 103 -4.34 -11.02 2.10
CA PHE A 103 -5.04 -12.28 2.42
C PHE A 103 -6.18 -12.10 3.43
N GLY A 104 -6.07 -11.15 4.35
CA GLY A 104 -7.18 -10.72 5.21
C GLY A 104 -8.38 -10.23 4.41
N TYR A 105 -8.14 -9.42 3.38
CA TYR A 105 -9.19 -8.98 2.45
C TYR A 105 -9.77 -10.15 1.64
N ILE A 106 -8.92 -11.01 1.06
CA ILE A 106 -9.35 -12.20 0.32
C ILE A 106 -10.24 -13.10 1.19
N LEU A 107 -9.83 -13.39 2.43
CA LEU A 107 -10.59 -14.26 3.33
C LEU A 107 -11.92 -13.62 3.74
N ASN A 108 -11.94 -12.31 3.98
CA ASN A 108 -13.17 -11.58 4.27
C ASN A 108 -14.15 -11.58 3.10
N LEU A 109 -13.66 -11.46 1.86
CA LEU A 109 -14.46 -11.55 0.65
C LEU A 109 -14.97 -12.97 0.41
N ALA A 110 -14.08 -13.97 0.55
CA ALA A 110 -14.41 -15.37 0.34
C ALA A 110 -15.37 -15.93 1.39
N ARG A 111 -15.24 -15.52 2.67
CA ARG A 111 -15.94 -16.15 3.80
C ARG A 111 -16.91 -15.24 4.53
N GLY A 112 -16.89 -13.94 4.27
CA GLY A 112 -17.81 -12.98 4.89
C GLY A 112 -17.63 -12.82 6.40
N HIS A 113 -16.45 -13.12 6.96
CA HIS A 113 -16.24 -13.12 8.42
C HIS A 113 -16.60 -11.79 9.08
N HIS A 114 -16.22 -10.66 8.47
CA HIS A 114 -16.60 -9.32 8.93
C HIS A 114 -18.14 -9.12 9.00
N LEU A 115 -18.90 -9.64 8.03
CA LEU A 115 -20.37 -9.56 8.04
C LEU A 115 -20.97 -10.45 9.12
N ILE A 116 -20.41 -11.65 9.30
CA ILE A 116 -20.86 -12.61 10.33
C ILE A 116 -20.61 -12.03 11.72
N ASP A 117 -19.40 -11.51 11.99
CA ASP A 117 -19.06 -10.87 13.26
C ASP A 117 -20.01 -9.70 13.58
N ALA A 118 -20.21 -8.80 12.61
CA ALA A 118 -21.11 -7.66 12.78
C ALA A 118 -22.56 -8.11 13.07
N ALA A 119 -23.04 -9.16 12.41
CA ALA A 119 -24.37 -9.73 12.63
C ALA A 119 -24.51 -10.33 14.04
N VAL A 120 -23.54 -11.16 14.46
CA VAL A 120 -23.54 -11.79 15.79
C VAL A 120 -23.53 -10.73 16.90
N ARG A 121 -22.77 -9.65 16.76
CA ARG A 121 -22.76 -8.53 17.72
C ARG A 121 -24.11 -7.80 17.80
N ARG A 122 -24.91 -7.81 16.75
CA ARG A 122 -26.29 -7.29 16.74
C ARG A 122 -27.33 -8.31 17.26
N GLY A 123 -26.90 -9.50 17.69
CA GLY A 123 -27.80 -10.56 18.13
C GLY A 123 -28.42 -11.38 16.99
N GLU A 124 -27.93 -11.23 15.76
CA GLU A 124 -28.36 -12.00 14.60
C GLU A 124 -27.54 -13.30 14.47
N TRP A 125 -28.08 -14.32 13.79
CA TRP A 125 -27.37 -15.58 13.54
C TRP A 125 -27.28 -15.90 12.05
N LYS A 126 -26.43 -15.17 11.34
CA LYS A 126 -26.28 -15.28 9.87
C LYS A 126 -25.36 -16.45 9.50
N LYS A 127 -25.84 -17.34 8.63
CA LYS A 127 -25.04 -18.41 8.01
C LYS A 127 -24.80 -18.06 6.55
N LEU A 128 -23.61 -17.57 6.24
CA LEU A 128 -23.21 -17.25 4.87
C LEU A 128 -22.56 -18.46 4.21
N GLU A 129 -22.98 -18.76 2.98
CA GLU A 129 -22.19 -19.59 2.09
C GLU A 129 -20.92 -18.84 1.68
N GLY A 130 -19.80 -19.55 1.59
CA GLY A 130 -18.51 -18.96 1.29
C GLY A 130 -17.77 -19.75 0.23
N ILE A 131 -16.60 -19.24 -0.14
CA ILE A 131 -15.73 -19.78 -1.18
C ILE A 131 -14.56 -20.50 -0.53
N THR A 132 -14.25 -21.70 -1.03
CA THR A 132 -13.03 -22.42 -0.69
C THR A 132 -11.89 -21.90 -1.58
N LEU A 133 -10.77 -21.46 -0.98
CA LEU A 133 -9.64 -20.93 -1.74
C LEU A 133 -8.84 -22.01 -2.47
N ALA A 134 -8.73 -23.21 -1.91
CA ALA A 134 -8.01 -24.31 -2.56
C ALA A 134 -8.65 -24.65 -3.92
N GLY A 135 -7.84 -24.71 -4.97
CA GLY A 135 -8.28 -24.91 -6.35
C GLY A 135 -8.69 -23.63 -7.08
N GLU A 136 -8.85 -22.50 -6.38
CA GLU A 136 -9.14 -21.21 -7.02
C GLU A 136 -7.89 -20.58 -7.64
N THR A 137 -8.10 -19.55 -8.47
CA THR A 137 -7.01 -18.83 -9.15
C THR A 137 -6.78 -17.44 -8.55
N LEU A 138 -5.54 -17.17 -8.19
CA LEU A 138 -5.04 -15.88 -7.71
C LEU A 138 -4.14 -15.24 -8.78
N GLY A 139 -4.49 -14.04 -9.22
CA GLY A 139 -3.66 -13.19 -10.05
C GLY A 139 -3.05 -12.06 -9.22
N VAL A 140 -1.75 -11.82 -9.36
CA VAL A 140 -1.05 -10.72 -8.69
C VAL A 140 -0.45 -9.77 -9.72
N VAL A 141 -0.85 -8.51 -9.69
CA VAL A 141 -0.28 -7.45 -10.53
C VAL A 141 0.84 -6.76 -9.76
N GLY A 142 2.07 -6.85 -10.28
CA GLY A 142 3.31 -6.53 -9.59
C GLY A 142 3.93 -7.77 -8.92
N ALA A 143 5.18 -8.10 -9.26
CA ALA A 143 5.88 -9.29 -8.78
C ALA A 143 7.03 -8.96 -7.80
N GLY A 144 7.10 -7.71 -7.32
CA GLY A 144 8.08 -7.25 -6.34
C GLY A 144 7.94 -7.91 -4.96
N SER A 145 8.55 -7.31 -3.92
CA SER A 145 8.60 -7.88 -2.56
C SER A 145 7.23 -8.29 -2.01
N ILE A 146 6.21 -7.41 -2.13
CA ILE A 146 4.84 -7.66 -1.66
C ILE A 146 4.17 -8.72 -2.56
N GLY A 147 4.19 -8.54 -3.88
CA GLY A 147 3.57 -9.48 -4.82
C GLY A 147 4.11 -10.91 -4.67
N SER A 148 5.43 -11.07 -4.55
CA SER A 148 6.07 -12.34 -4.26
C SER A 148 5.61 -12.96 -2.93
N ALA A 149 5.38 -12.14 -1.90
CA ALA A 149 4.85 -12.59 -0.61
C ALA A 149 3.37 -13.01 -0.68
N VAL A 150 2.56 -12.35 -1.51
CA VAL A 150 1.17 -12.71 -1.82
C VAL A 150 1.14 -14.05 -2.59
N LEU A 151 1.99 -14.22 -3.61
CA LEU A 151 2.09 -15.46 -4.40
C LEU A 151 2.43 -16.67 -3.52
N ARG A 152 3.41 -16.54 -2.61
CA ARG A 152 3.76 -17.61 -1.65
C ARG A 152 2.58 -18.04 -0.78
N ARG A 153 1.78 -17.08 -0.31
CA ARG A 153 0.57 -17.35 0.46
C ARG A 153 -0.47 -18.07 -0.41
N GLY A 154 -0.70 -17.61 -1.64
CA GLY A 154 -1.62 -18.28 -2.58
C GLY A 154 -1.28 -19.76 -2.78
N LEU A 155 0.01 -20.07 -3.00
CA LEU A 155 0.50 -21.45 -3.06
C LEU A 155 0.20 -22.23 -1.77
N GLY A 156 0.45 -21.62 -0.60
CA GLY A 156 0.15 -22.21 0.71
C GLY A 156 -1.34 -22.50 0.95
N PHE A 157 -2.24 -21.71 0.35
CA PHE A 157 -3.69 -21.93 0.36
C PHE A 157 -4.17 -22.91 -0.73
N GLY A 158 -3.26 -23.49 -1.52
CA GLY A 158 -3.59 -24.44 -2.59
C GLY A 158 -4.22 -23.79 -3.82
N MET A 159 -3.93 -22.50 -4.06
CA MET A 159 -4.42 -21.77 -5.24
C MET A 159 -3.48 -21.98 -6.44
N SER A 160 -4.02 -21.86 -7.65
CA SER A 160 -3.22 -21.60 -8.85
C SER A 160 -2.83 -20.12 -8.85
N VAL A 161 -1.54 -19.81 -8.93
CA VAL A 161 -1.04 -18.43 -8.79
C VAL A 161 -0.39 -17.92 -10.07
N PHE A 162 -0.82 -16.75 -10.52
CA PHE A 162 -0.28 -16.04 -11.67
C PHE A 162 0.23 -14.66 -11.25
N ALA A 163 1.27 -14.20 -11.92
CA ALA A 163 1.79 -12.85 -11.75
C ALA A 163 1.77 -12.11 -13.10
N CYS A 164 1.59 -10.80 -13.07
CA CYS A 164 1.84 -9.92 -14.20
C CYS A 164 2.75 -8.77 -13.74
N ASP A 165 3.91 -8.65 -14.36
CA ASP A 165 4.86 -7.57 -14.12
C ASP A 165 5.81 -7.46 -15.32
N PRO A 166 5.64 -6.45 -16.20
CA PRO A 166 6.44 -6.31 -17.41
C PRO A 166 7.91 -5.94 -17.13
N TYR A 167 8.25 -5.58 -15.89
CA TYR A 167 9.59 -5.17 -15.49
C TYR A 167 10.27 -6.20 -14.57
N PHE A 168 9.65 -7.35 -14.33
CA PHE A 168 10.19 -8.36 -13.43
C PHE A 168 11.39 -9.10 -14.04
N GLN A 169 12.53 -9.03 -13.34
CA GLN A 169 13.78 -9.71 -13.73
C GLN A 169 14.23 -10.78 -12.74
N GLY A 170 13.41 -11.08 -11.72
CA GLY A 170 13.74 -12.04 -10.68
C GLY A 170 13.23 -13.45 -10.97
N GLU A 171 13.28 -14.30 -9.94
CA GLU A 171 12.62 -15.60 -9.95
C GLU A 171 11.32 -15.51 -9.16
N LEU A 172 10.22 -15.94 -9.78
CA LEU A 172 8.95 -16.07 -9.07
C LEU A 172 9.02 -17.22 -8.06
N PRO A 173 8.20 -17.20 -7.00
CA PRO A 173 8.02 -18.36 -6.13
C PRO A 173 7.72 -19.62 -6.95
N ARG A 174 8.40 -20.73 -6.64
CA ARG A 174 8.21 -22.01 -7.34
C ARG A 174 6.72 -22.39 -7.37
N GLY A 175 6.17 -22.56 -8.56
CA GLY A 175 4.74 -22.85 -8.78
C GLY A 175 3.91 -21.64 -9.24
N ALA A 176 4.48 -20.43 -9.24
CA ALA A 176 3.89 -19.27 -9.89
C ALA A 176 4.34 -19.12 -11.35
N THR A 177 3.49 -18.51 -12.17
CA THR A 177 3.74 -18.28 -13.59
C THR A 177 3.51 -16.81 -13.93
N LEU A 178 4.46 -16.22 -14.65
CA LEU A 178 4.30 -14.88 -15.22
C LEU A 178 3.44 -14.97 -16.48
N ILE A 179 2.41 -14.15 -16.57
CA ILE A 179 1.49 -14.06 -17.72
C ILE A 179 1.15 -12.60 -18.00
N GLU A 180 0.55 -12.36 -19.16
CA GLU A 180 0.06 -11.04 -19.54
C GLU A 180 -1.15 -10.60 -18.71
N LEU A 181 -1.34 -9.28 -18.58
CA LEU A 181 -2.42 -8.71 -17.78
C LEU A 181 -3.79 -9.21 -18.22
N ASP A 182 -4.05 -9.26 -19.53
CA ASP A 182 -5.33 -9.69 -20.07
C ASP A 182 -5.67 -11.15 -19.73
N ASP A 183 -4.66 -12.04 -19.76
CA ASP A 183 -4.84 -13.44 -19.35
C ASP A 183 -5.04 -13.55 -17.84
N LEU A 184 -4.35 -12.72 -17.06
CA LEU A 184 -4.48 -12.68 -15.61
C LEU A 184 -5.90 -12.28 -15.21
N LEU A 185 -6.44 -11.22 -15.80
CA LEU A 185 -7.78 -10.70 -15.51
C LEU A 185 -8.87 -11.75 -15.83
N GLN A 186 -8.76 -12.43 -16.97
CA GLN A 186 -9.75 -13.41 -17.41
C GLN A 186 -9.75 -14.71 -16.60
N ARG A 187 -8.59 -15.12 -16.05
CA ARG A 187 -8.44 -16.42 -15.37
C ARG A 187 -8.65 -16.33 -13.87
N SER A 188 -8.32 -15.18 -13.27
CA SER A 188 -8.22 -15.03 -11.82
C SER A 188 -9.57 -14.79 -11.18
N ARG A 189 -9.89 -15.55 -10.13
CA ARG A 189 -11.03 -15.26 -9.26
C ARG A 189 -10.68 -14.19 -8.24
N PHE A 190 -9.44 -14.15 -7.78
CA PHE A 190 -8.94 -13.10 -6.91
C PHE A 190 -7.79 -12.38 -7.62
N ILE A 191 -7.90 -11.06 -7.78
CA ILE A 191 -6.85 -10.22 -8.35
C ILE A 191 -6.31 -9.33 -7.24
N VAL A 192 -5.00 -9.33 -7.02
CA VAL A 192 -4.34 -8.48 -6.01
C VAL A 192 -3.40 -7.50 -6.71
N LEU A 193 -3.61 -6.20 -6.47
CA LEU A 193 -2.73 -5.15 -6.97
C LEU A 193 -1.64 -4.87 -5.94
N THR A 194 -0.38 -4.96 -6.38
CA THR A 194 0.82 -4.66 -5.59
C THR A 194 1.84 -3.81 -6.38
N ALA A 195 1.49 -3.39 -7.60
CA ALA A 195 2.33 -2.59 -8.47
C ALA A 195 2.44 -1.13 -7.95
N PRO A 196 3.60 -0.46 -8.14
CA PRO A 196 3.73 0.95 -7.80
C PRO A 196 2.85 1.85 -8.68
N SER A 197 2.46 3.02 -8.20
CA SER A 197 1.85 4.06 -9.03
C SER A 197 2.90 4.74 -9.90
N ASN A 198 2.68 4.72 -11.21
CA ASN A 198 3.48 5.42 -12.21
C ASN A 198 2.62 5.65 -13.47
N THR A 199 3.22 6.19 -14.54
CA THR A 199 2.50 6.52 -15.77
C THR A 199 1.88 5.32 -16.49
N SER A 200 2.40 4.09 -16.32
CA SER A 200 1.85 2.89 -16.96
C SER A 200 0.84 2.14 -16.09
N THR A 201 0.79 2.39 -14.78
CA THR A 201 -0.12 1.71 -13.85
C THR A 201 -1.30 2.56 -13.41
N ARG A 202 -1.21 3.89 -13.50
CA ARG A 202 -2.33 4.81 -13.19
C ARG A 202 -3.53 4.54 -14.09
N GLY A 203 -4.69 4.31 -13.49
CA GLY A 203 -5.93 3.99 -14.20
C GLY A 203 -5.89 2.69 -14.98
N MET A 204 -4.92 1.80 -14.70
CA MET A 204 -4.80 0.52 -15.41
C MET A 204 -6.01 -0.38 -15.18
N ILE A 205 -6.67 -0.25 -14.02
CA ILE A 205 -7.95 -0.87 -13.74
C ILE A 205 -9.06 0.16 -13.98
N ASN A 206 -9.63 0.11 -15.16
CA ASN A 206 -10.74 0.94 -15.64
C ASN A 206 -11.90 0.07 -16.16
N ALA A 207 -12.96 0.70 -16.68
CA ALA A 207 -14.14 0.01 -17.19
C ALA A 207 -13.83 -1.10 -18.19
N LEU A 208 -12.86 -0.90 -19.10
CA LEU A 208 -12.49 -1.90 -20.10
C LEU A 208 -11.81 -3.11 -19.48
N THR A 209 -10.90 -2.90 -18.53
CA THR A 209 -10.21 -4.01 -17.84
C THR A 209 -11.09 -4.72 -16.83
N LEU A 210 -11.99 -4.00 -16.15
CA LEU A 210 -12.98 -4.58 -15.24
C LEU A 210 -13.93 -5.51 -16.02
N ALA A 211 -14.33 -5.12 -17.23
CA ALA A 211 -15.16 -5.95 -18.11
C ALA A 211 -14.48 -7.24 -18.60
N LYS A 212 -13.14 -7.34 -18.52
CA LYS A 212 -12.40 -8.58 -18.83
C LYS A 212 -12.32 -9.55 -17.66
N MET A 213 -12.62 -9.09 -16.44
CA MET A 213 -12.60 -9.95 -15.26
C MET A 213 -13.74 -10.97 -15.31
N ARG A 214 -13.57 -12.07 -14.58
CA ARG A 214 -14.68 -13.02 -14.39
C ARG A 214 -15.83 -12.34 -13.64
N PRO A 215 -17.10 -12.67 -13.94
CA PRO A 215 -18.24 -12.13 -13.18
C PRO A 215 -18.21 -12.47 -11.67
N ASP A 216 -17.53 -13.56 -11.30
CA ASP A 216 -17.35 -14.00 -9.91
C ASP A 216 -16.01 -13.55 -9.30
N ALA A 217 -15.30 -12.62 -9.96
CA ALA A 217 -14.00 -12.14 -9.52
C ALA A 217 -14.10 -11.11 -8.39
N PHE A 218 -13.04 -11.06 -7.60
CA PHE A 218 -12.80 -10.09 -6.55
C PHE A 218 -11.51 -9.33 -6.84
N LEU A 219 -11.55 -8.01 -6.67
CA LEU A 219 -10.38 -7.14 -6.79
C LEU A 219 -9.89 -6.71 -5.41
N VAL A 220 -8.63 -6.94 -5.10
CA VAL A 220 -7.98 -6.47 -3.87
C VAL A 220 -6.90 -5.46 -4.23
N ASN A 221 -6.99 -4.24 -3.70
CA ASN A 221 -5.99 -3.20 -3.89
C ASN A 221 -5.31 -2.86 -2.57
N VAL A 222 -4.04 -3.26 -2.46
CA VAL A 222 -3.12 -2.92 -1.36
C VAL A 222 -1.91 -2.14 -1.87
N ALA A 223 -2.03 -1.53 -3.05
CA ALA A 223 -0.98 -0.78 -3.74
C ALA A 223 -1.19 0.73 -3.60
N ARG A 224 -1.85 1.35 -4.58
CA ARG A 224 -2.27 2.76 -4.57
C ARG A 224 -3.67 2.86 -5.16
N GLY A 225 -4.46 3.81 -4.66
CA GLY A 225 -5.83 4.02 -5.12
C GLY A 225 -5.91 4.36 -6.61
N ASP A 226 -4.97 5.18 -7.10
CA ASP A 226 -4.92 5.67 -8.47
C ASP A 226 -4.59 4.61 -9.54
N LEU A 227 -4.30 3.35 -9.16
CA LEU A 227 -4.27 2.23 -10.10
C LEU A 227 -5.66 1.88 -10.63
N VAL A 228 -6.70 2.23 -9.88
CA VAL A 228 -8.10 1.93 -10.20
C VAL A 228 -8.83 3.24 -10.44
N ILE A 229 -9.58 3.33 -11.54
CA ILE A 229 -10.56 4.40 -11.75
C ILE A 229 -11.75 4.12 -10.84
N GLU A 230 -11.86 4.85 -9.72
CA GLU A 230 -12.80 4.54 -8.63
C GLU A 230 -14.26 4.54 -9.10
N ASN A 231 -14.62 5.47 -9.99
CA ASN A 231 -15.97 5.54 -10.57
C ASN A 231 -16.31 4.30 -11.42
N ASP A 232 -15.34 3.76 -12.17
CA ASP A 232 -15.55 2.56 -12.97
C ASP A 232 -15.69 1.33 -12.05
N LEU A 233 -14.92 1.28 -10.97
CA LEU A 233 -15.06 0.23 -9.95
C LEU A 233 -16.44 0.27 -9.28
N ILE A 234 -16.92 1.46 -8.89
CA ILE A 234 -18.26 1.64 -8.32
C ILE A 234 -19.32 1.13 -9.30
N ALA A 235 -19.25 1.52 -10.57
CA ALA A 235 -20.20 1.07 -11.59
C ALA A 235 -20.17 -0.47 -11.80
N ALA A 236 -18.98 -1.08 -11.78
CA ALA A 236 -18.83 -2.53 -11.90
C ALA A 236 -19.43 -3.29 -10.69
N LEU A 237 -19.27 -2.75 -9.48
CA LEU A 237 -19.85 -3.29 -8.26
C LEU A 237 -21.37 -3.12 -8.21
N GLU A 238 -21.90 -1.94 -8.58
CA GLU A 238 -23.33 -1.66 -8.61
C GLU A 238 -24.09 -2.52 -9.62
N SER A 239 -23.49 -2.77 -10.79
CA SER A 239 -24.08 -3.63 -11.82
C SER A 239 -23.91 -5.12 -11.55
N GLY A 240 -23.06 -5.50 -10.59
CA GLY A 240 -22.72 -6.91 -10.30
C GLY A 240 -21.78 -7.53 -11.33
N ALA A 241 -21.12 -6.73 -12.18
CA ALA A 241 -20.06 -7.19 -13.08
C ALA A 241 -18.80 -7.62 -12.32
N LEU A 242 -18.61 -7.12 -11.10
CA LEU A 242 -17.58 -7.55 -10.16
C LEU A 242 -18.24 -8.04 -8.86
N ALA A 243 -17.82 -9.20 -8.35
CA ALA A 243 -18.45 -9.80 -7.18
C ALA A 243 -18.18 -9.01 -5.89
N GLY A 244 -17.04 -8.32 -5.80
CA GLY A 244 -16.69 -7.48 -4.66
C GLY A 244 -15.26 -6.96 -4.73
N ALA A 245 -14.89 -6.11 -3.77
CA ALA A 245 -13.53 -5.58 -3.68
C ALA A 245 -12.99 -5.50 -2.24
N GLY A 246 -11.67 -5.58 -2.08
CA GLY A 246 -10.98 -5.29 -0.84
C GLY A 246 -10.02 -4.13 -1.04
N LEU A 247 -10.27 -2.98 -0.43
CA LEU A 247 -9.53 -1.76 -0.71
C LEU A 247 -8.84 -1.28 0.56
N ASP A 248 -7.51 -1.30 0.59
CA ASP A 248 -6.75 -0.61 1.64
C ASP A 248 -6.47 0.85 1.26
N VAL A 249 -6.52 1.19 -0.02
CA VAL A 249 -6.13 2.49 -0.59
C VAL A 249 -7.21 3.03 -1.52
N TYR A 250 -7.27 4.36 -1.67
CA TYR A 250 -8.34 5.08 -2.37
C TYR A 250 -7.79 6.23 -3.23
N GLU A 251 -8.55 6.71 -4.22
CA GLU A 251 -8.14 7.90 -5.00
C GLU A 251 -8.04 9.15 -4.10
N VAL A 252 -8.94 9.25 -3.12
CA VAL A 252 -8.97 10.30 -2.10
C VAL A 252 -8.92 9.67 -0.73
N GLU A 253 -7.86 10.00 0.01
CA GLU A 253 -7.65 9.52 1.38
C GLU A 253 -7.68 10.68 2.38
N PRO A 254 -8.47 10.59 3.47
CA PRO A 254 -9.36 9.48 3.85
C PRO A 254 -10.59 9.33 2.93
N LEU A 255 -11.12 8.10 2.81
CA LEU A 255 -12.31 7.80 2.01
C LEU A 255 -13.48 8.73 2.39
N PRO A 256 -14.04 9.52 1.46
CA PRO A 256 -15.14 10.44 1.76
C PRO A 256 -16.35 9.73 2.39
N THR A 257 -17.02 10.38 3.35
CA THR A 257 -18.19 9.82 4.04
C THR A 257 -19.36 9.54 3.11
N GLY A 258 -19.49 10.31 2.03
CA GLY A 258 -20.50 10.13 0.99
C GLY A 258 -20.18 9.06 -0.07
N SER A 259 -18.97 8.47 -0.08
CA SER A 259 -18.57 7.53 -1.13
C SER A 259 -19.50 6.31 -1.20
N ALA A 260 -19.84 5.90 -2.43
CA ALA A 260 -20.68 4.72 -2.68
C ALA A 260 -20.01 3.42 -2.21
N LEU A 261 -18.67 3.35 -2.23
CA LEU A 261 -17.89 2.20 -1.77
C LEU A 261 -18.26 1.75 -0.35
N ARG A 262 -18.69 2.69 0.51
CA ARG A 262 -19.13 2.42 1.89
C ARG A 262 -20.40 1.56 2.01
N ARG A 263 -21.17 1.41 0.93
CA ARG A 263 -22.45 0.69 0.90
C ARG A 263 -22.45 -0.52 -0.05
N LEU A 264 -21.36 -0.72 -0.80
CA LEU A 264 -21.22 -1.81 -1.76
C LEU A 264 -20.55 -3.03 -1.12
N ASN A 265 -20.40 -4.13 -1.87
CA ASN A 265 -19.69 -5.32 -1.40
C ASN A 265 -18.17 -5.08 -1.39
N VAL A 266 -17.73 -4.22 -0.48
CA VAL A 266 -16.35 -3.78 -0.35
C VAL A 266 -15.88 -3.95 1.09
N VAL A 267 -14.75 -4.63 1.27
CA VAL A 267 -14.04 -4.67 2.55
C VAL A 267 -13.10 -3.48 2.57
N LEU A 268 -13.34 -2.55 3.48
CA LEU A 268 -12.67 -1.25 3.53
C LEU A 268 -11.56 -1.23 4.56
N GLY A 269 -10.36 -0.91 4.10
CA GLY A 269 -9.17 -0.59 4.88
C GLY A 269 -8.98 0.90 5.05
N SER A 270 -7.83 1.27 5.62
CA SER A 270 -7.50 2.66 5.99
C SER A 270 -6.04 2.99 5.71
N HIS A 271 -5.50 2.41 4.64
CA HIS A 271 -4.10 2.47 4.25
C HIS A 271 -3.18 1.99 5.38
N ASN A 272 -3.51 0.84 5.94
CA ASN A 272 -2.89 0.35 7.17
C ASN A 272 -2.20 -1.02 6.98
N GLY A 273 -2.10 -1.52 5.74
CA GLY A 273 -1.58 -2.85 5.47
C GLY A 273 -0.13 -3.09 5.92
N SER A 274 0.67 -2.02 6.07
CA SER A 274 2.06 -2.09 6.54
C SER A 274 2.20 -2.06 8.07
N ASN A 275 1.15 -1.67 8.78
CA ASN A 275 1.23 -1.29 10.20
C ASN A 275 1.13 -2.49 11.14
N ALA A 276 2.22 -3.26 11.21
CA ALA A 276 2.42 -4.28 12.23
C ALA A 276 3.62 -3.94 13.12
N THR A 277 3.56 -4.27 14.41
CA THR A 277 4.63 -3.95 15.38
C THR A 277 6.03 -4.32 14.88
N ALA A 278 6.19 -5.54 14.33
CA ALA A 278 7.49 -5.99 13.81
C ALA A 278 7.93 -5.20 12.56
N GLY A 279 7.04 -5.03 11.57
CA GLY A 279 7.31 -4.26 10.36
C GLY A 279 7.65 -2.81 10.65
N VAL A 280 6.85 -2.15 11.51
CA VAL A 280 7.09 -0.77 11.95
C VAL A 280 8.45 -0.61 12.61
N MET A 281 8.87 -1.57 13.43
CA MET A 281 10.19 -1.55 14.06
C MET A 281 11.31 -1.70 13.02
N ARG A 282 11.20 -2.65 12.08
CA ARG A 282 12.20 -2.84 11.01
C ARG A 282 12.32 -1.61 10.12
N ALA A 283 11.19 -1.05 9.68
CA ALA A 283 11.16 0.13 8.84
C ALA A 283 11.74 1.36 9.55
N SER A 284 11.36 1.58 10.82
CA SER A 284 11.87 2.72 11.60
C SER A 284 13.36 2.60 11.87
N GLN A 285 13.85 1.40 12.20
CA GLN A 285 15.27 1.13 12.35
C GLN A 285 16.02 1.42 11.04
N ARG A 286 15.57 0.88 9.92
CA ARG A 286 16.22 1.09 8.62
C ARG A 286 16.21 2.57 8.21
N ALA A 287 15.11 3.28 8.44
CA ALA A 287 15.00 4.69 8.10
C ALA A 287 15.98 5.55 8.91
N VAL A 288 16.12 5.28 10.21
CA VAL A 288 17.09 5.98 11.08
C VAL A 288 18.53 5.65 10.68
N ASP A 289 18.81 4.39 10.36
CA ASP A 289 20.16 3.99 9.92
C ASP A 289 20.57 4.73 8.65
N ILE A 290 19.68 4.77 7.64
CA ILE A 290 19.92 5.52 6.40
C ILE A 290 20.08 7.01 6.68
N LEU A 291 19.22 7.60 7.52
CA LEU A 291 19.27 9.02 7.81
C LEU A 291 20.64 9.41 8.41
N LEU A 292 21.11 8.65 9.41
CA LEU A 292 22.37 8.94 10.08
C LEU A 292 23.59 8.67 9.19
N GLU A 293 23.52 7.64 8.35
CA GLU A 293 24.56 7.34 7.33
C GLU A 293 24.72 8.51 6.37
N GLU A 294 23.63 8.96 5.74
CA GLU A 294 23.68 10.04 4.75
C GLU A 294 24.05 11.39 5.38
N LEU A 295 23.53 11.71 6.58
CA LEU A 295 23.91 12.94 7.28
C LEU A 295 25.39 12.95 7.69
N GLY A 296 25.98 11.80 7.98
CA GLY A 296 27.41 11.68 8.28
C GLY A 296 28.32 11.96 7.07
N HIS A 297 27.76 11.98 5.86
CA HIS A 297 28.48 12.26 4.62
C HIS A 297 28.30 13.70 4.09
N THR A 298 27.49 14.54 4.75
CA THR A 298 27.08 15.87 4.29
C THR A 298 27.52 17.03 5.17
#